data_AF-Q5MYP1-F1
#
_entry.id   AF-Q5MYP1-F1
#
_cell.length_a   1.000
_cell.length_b   1.000
_cell.length_c   1.000
_cell.angle_alpha   90.00
_cell.angle_beta   90.00
_cell.angle_gamma   90.00
#
_symmetry.space_group_name_H-M   'P 1'
#
loop_
_entity.id
_entity.type
_entity.pdbx_description
1 polymer ?
#
loop_
_entity_poly.entity_id
_entity_poly.type
_entity_poly.pdbx_seq_one_letter_code
_entity_poly.pdbx_strand_id
1 'polypeptide(L)'
;MQLRKGPNIVGPYGLLQPIADGVKLFIKEPVRPSSSSPTLFILTPTMALFLALMIWTPLPMPATLADLNLGILFMLALSSMAVYSILWSGWASNSKYPLIGALRAVAQTISYEVTLGIILLTVIVLTGGFTMQMLSVTQENQWLLLCSWPLTMMWFISTLAETNRAPFDLTEGESELVSGFNVEYAAGPFALFFLAEYTNIMLMNTLTCVLFLNPGNTTSPDMFTINLMLKASMLTILFLWTRASYPRFRYDQLMHLLWKTFLPLTLAMFLWHTSFPTMLSGLPPQ
;
A
#
# COMPACT_ATOMS: atom_id res chain seq x y z
N MET A 1 -22.15 -7.00 -1.42
CA MET A 1 -21.65 -6.84 -0.04
C MET A 1 -22.71 -6.26 0.89
N GLN A 2 -23.23 -5.04 0.68
CA GLN A 2 -24.13 -4.37 1.63
C GLN A 2 -25.64 -4.39 1.28
N LEU A 3 -26.09 -5.32 0.42
CA LEU A 3 -27.50 -5.42 -0.04
C LEU A 3 -28.15 -4.12 -0.55
N ARG A 4 -27.35 -3.19 -1.09
CA ARG A 4 -27.80 -1.94 -1.72
C ARG A 4 -27.05 -1.70 -3.02
N LYS A 5 -27.63 -0.87 -3.90
CA LYS A 5 -26.98 -0.44 -5.13
C LYS A 5 -25.95 0.66 -4.83
N GLY A 6 -24.85 0.67 -5.60
CA GLY A 6 -23.91 1.79 -5.65
C GLY A 6 -24.44 2.96 -6.46
N PRO A 7 -23.60 3.96 -6.77
CA PRO A 7 -23.97 5.10 -7.60
C PRO A 7 -24.48 4.64 -8.97
N ASN A 8 -25.70 5.05 -9.35
CA ASN A 8 -26.32 4.69 -10.63
C ASN A 8 -27.06 5.85 -11.33
N ILE A 9 -26.97 7.07 -10.78
CA ILE A 9 -27.77 8.24 -11.22
C ILE A 9 -26.96 9.22 -12.06
N VAL A 10 -25.74 9.61 -11.62
CA VAL A 10 -24.95 10.71 -12.24
C VAL A 10 -24.49 10.39 -13.67
N GLY A 11 -24.44 9.11 -14.06
CA GLY A 11 -24.14 8.66 -15.41
C GLY A 11 -24.60 7.21 -15.63
N PRO A 12 -24.41 6.66 -16.84
CA PRO A 12 -24.78 5.26 -17.13
C PRO A 12 -24.03 4.33 -16.16
N TYR A 13 -24.78 3.61 -15.33
CA TYR A 13 -24.24 2.77 -14.25
C TYR A 13 -23.24 3.46 -13.31
N GLY A 14 -23.33 4.79 -13.16
CA GLY A 14 -22.47 5.58 -12.28
C GLY A 14 -21.06 5.86 -12.81
N LEU A 15 -20.75 5.58 -14.08
CA LEU A 15 -19.40 5.79 -14.65
C LEU A 15 -18.91 7.24 -14.55
N LEU A 16 -19.82 8.22 -14.56
CA LEU A 16 -19.48 9.65 -14.44
C LEU A 16 -19.35 10.15 -13.00
N GLN A 17 -19.62 9.31 -11.99
CA GLN A 17 -19.53 9.69 -10.58
C GLN A 17 -18.14 10.22 -10.17
N PRO A 18 -17.01 9.56 -10.54
CA PRO A 18 -15.68 10.05 -10.16
C PRO A 18 -15.35 11.42 -10.75
N ILE A 19 -15.84 11.70 -11.97
CA ILE A 19 -15.65 12.99 -12.64
C ILE A 19 -16.43 14.09 -11.90
N ALA A 20 -17.69 13.82 -11.52
CA ALA A 20 -18.50 14.77 -10.77
C ALA A 20 -17.90 15.07 -9.38
N ASP A 21 -17.41 14.05 -8.68
CA ASP A 21 -16.78 14.22 -7.36
C ASP A 21 -15.45 14.99 -7.47
N GLY A 22 -14.65 14.71 -8.50
CA GLY A 22 -13.41 15.46 -8.78
C GLY A 22 -13.69 16.95 -9.02
N VAL A 23 -14.60 17.26 -9.96
CA VAL A 23 -14.96 18.65 -10.28
C VAL A 23 -15.52 19.37 -9.05
N LYS A 24 -16.37 18.69 -8.26
CA LYS A 24 -16.93 19.24 -7.02
C LYS A 24 -15.83 19.61 -6.01
N LEU A 25 -14.84 18.74 -5.80
CA LEU A 25 -13.77 18.98 -4.83
C LEU A 25 -12.85 20.13 -5.25
N PHE A 26 -12.62 20.34 -6.55
CA PHE A 26 -11.77 21.43 -7.04
C PHE A 26 -12.48 22.79 -7.11
N ILE A 27 -13.82 22.82 -7.27
CA ILE A 27 -14.59 24.08 -7.24
C ILE A 27 -14.86 24.54 -5.80
N LYS A 28 -14.92 23.61 -4.85
CA LYS A 28 -15.18 23.93 -3.44
C LYS A 28 -14.06 24.82 -2.87
N GLU A 29 -14.46 25.78 -2.04
CA GLU A 29 -13.53 26.70 -1.39
C GLU A 29 -12.48 25.94 -0.54
N PRO A 30 -11.18 26.20 -0.74
CA PRO A 30 -10.13 25.63 0.09
C PRO A 30 -10.08 26.37 1.43
N VAL A 31 -10.64 25.78 2.47
CA VAL A 31 -10.57 26.30 3.84
C VAL A 31 -9.16 26.07 4.40
N ARG A 32 -8.52 27.14 4.89
CA ARG A 32 -7.26 27.08 5.63
C ARG A 32 -7.49 27.58 7.07
N PRO A 33 -7.19 26.77 8.10
CA PRO A 33 -7.33 27.19 9.49
C PRO A 33 -6.33 28.30 9.84
N SER A 34 -6.74 29.26 10.67
CA SER A 34 -5.85 30.33 11.15
C SER A 34 -4.75 29.84 12.10
N SER A 35 -4.98 28.72 12.79
CA SER A 35 -4.00 28.07 13.67
C SER A 35 -2.95 27.24 12.92
N SER A 36 -3.15 27.00 11.62
CA SER A 36 -2.32 26.08 10.84
C SER A 36 -0.99 26.70 10.43
N SER A 37 0.04 25.85 10.30
CA SER A 37 1.32 26.26 9.70
C SER A 37 1.19 26.28 8.16
N PRO A 38 1.28 27.44 7.49
CA PRO A 38 0.84 27.58 6.11
C PRO A 38 1.72 26.84 5.10
N THR A 39 3.02 26.76 5.35
CA THR A 39 3.98 26.10 4.46
C THR A 39 3.77 24.60 4.41
N LEU A 40 3.75 23.95 5.59
CA LEU A 40 3.54 22.51 5.69
C LEU A 40 2.12 22.12 5.25
N PHE A 41 1.11 22.91 5.61
CA PHE A 41 -0.28 22.58 5.25
C PHE A 41 -0.49 22.49 3.73
N ILE A 42 0.22 23.30 2.94
CA ILE A 42 0.12 23.26 1.48
C ILE A 42 1.02 22.18 0.87
N LEU A 43 2.21 21.96 1.45
CA LEU A 43 3.22 21.06 0.90
C LEU A 43 2.89 19.58 1.15
N THR A 44 2.26 19.24 2.27
CA THR A 44 2.01 17.85 2.65
C THR A 44 1.12 17.06 1.68
N PRO A 45 0.00 17.59 1.16
CA PRO A 45 -0.84 16.83 0.23
C PRO A 45 -0.14 16.65 -1.13
N THR A 46 0.66 17.65 -1.55
CA THR A 46 1.46 17.53 -2.78
C THR A 46 2.57 16.50 -2.64
N MET A 47 3.23 16.43 -1.47
CA MET A 47 4.23 15.39 -1.18
C MET A 47 3.61 14.00 -1.14
N ALA A 48 2.43 13.85 -0.52
CA ALA A 48 1.72 12.57 -0.45
C ALA A 48 1.46 12.02 -1.87
N LEU A 49 0.92 12.86 -2.76
CA LEU A 49 0.66 12.45 -4.14
C LEU A 49 1.96 12.19 -4.92
N PHE A 50 2.96 13.06 -4.79
CA PHE A 50 4.23 12.91 -5.49
C PHE A 50 4.91 11.58 -5.13
N LEU A 51 5.00 11.26 -3.85
CA LEU A 51 5.57 9.99 -3.39
C LEU A 51 4.75 8.81 -3.91
N ALA A 52 3.42 8.87 -3.82
CA ALA A 52 2.56 7.78 -4.28
C ALA A 52 2.71 7.49 -5.79
N LEU A 53 3.00 8.50 -6.61
CA LEU A 53 3.28 8.34 -8.04
C LEU A 53 4.72 7.86 -8.32
N MET A 54 5.71 8.36 -7.59
CA MET A 54 7.12 7.97 -7.78
C MET A 54 7.38 6.49 -7.50
N ILE A 55 6.62 5.89 -6.57
CA ILE A 55 6.73 4.47 -6.25
C ILE A 55 6.32 3.59 -7.46
N TRP A 56 5.63 4.10 -8.49
CA TRP A 56 5.32 3.29 -9.69
C TRP A 56 6.51 3.06 -10.63
N THR A 57 7.57 3.86 -10.51
CA THR A 57 8.68 3.90 -11.49
C THR A 57 9.42 2.56 -11.71
N PRO A 58 9.71 1.72 -10.69
CA PRO A 58 10.42 0.46 -10.90
C PRO A 58 9.47 -0.73 -11.14
N LEU A 59 8.14 -0.53 -11.18
CA LEU A 59 7.20 -1.64 -11.37
C LEU A 59 7.25 -2.14 -12.83
N PRO A 60 7.39 -3.46 -13.06
CA PRO A 60 7.49 -4.03 -14.41
C PRO A 60 6.09 -4.14 -15.03
N MET A 61 5.87 -3.45 -16.14
CA MET A 61 4.64 -3.53 -16.94
C MET A 61 4.87 -3.36 -18.45
N PRO A 62 5.34 -4.37 -19.21
CA PRO A 62 6.20 -5.50 -18.84
C PRO A 62 7.67 -5.10 -18.67
N ALA A 63 8.06 -3.98 -19.27
CA ALA A 63 9.29 -3.26 -18.96
C ALA A 63 9.04 -2.28 -17.81
N THR A 64 10.07 -1.98 -17.04
CA THR A 64 10.04 -0.94 -16.01
C THR A 64 10.20 0.45 -16.67
N LEU A 65 9.66 1.50 -16.05
CA LEU A 65 9.90 2.87 -16.52
C LEU A 65 11.36 3.27 -16.27
N ALA A 66 11.87 2.94 -15.09
CA ALA A 66 13.28 3.07 -14.73
C ALA A 66 13.79 1.71 -14.26
N ASP A 67 14.75 1.15 -14.99
CA ASP A 67 15.39 -0.09 -14.60
C ASP A 67 16.45 0.19 -13.52
N LEU A 68 16.10 -0.17 -12.28
CA LEU A 68 16.92 0.08 -11.09
C LEU A 68 17.43 -1.24 -10.53
N ASN A 69 18.75 -1.37 -10.41
CA ASN A 69 19.39 -2.52 -9.77
C ASN A 69 18.85 -2.79 -8.35
N LEU A 70 18.48 -1.74 -7.63
CA LEU A 70 17.95 -1.80 -6.26
C LEU A 70 16.46 -1.41 -6.22
N GLY A 71 15.67 -1.88 -7.19
CA GLY A 71 14.25 -1.53 -7.33
C GLY A 71 13.41 -1.79 -6.08
N ILE A 72 13.54 -2.97 -5.45
CA ILE A 72 12.78 -3.30 -4.22
C ILE A 72 13.15 -2.38 -3.05
N LEU A 73 14.44 -2.06 -2.88
CA LEU A 73 14.90 -1.16 -1.82
C LEU A 73 14.41 0.28 -2.03
N PHE A 74 14.39 0.73 -3.29
CA PHE A 74 13.82 2.03 -3.64
C PHE A 74 12.34 2.14 -3.24
N MET A 75 11.55 1.09 -3.48
CA MET A 75 10.14 1.04 -3.06
C MET A 75 9.98 1.17 -1.55
N LEU A 76 10.78 0.43 -0.79
CA LEU A 76 10.76 0.46 0.68
C LEU A 76 11.21 1.83 1.24
N ALA A 77 12.20 2.45 0.61
CA ALA A 77 12.66 3.79 0.99
C ALA A 77 11.56 4.85 0.73
N LEU A 78 10.87 4.78 -0.39
CA LEU A 78 9.79 5.72 -0.67
C LEU A 78 8.53 5.47 0.17
N SER A 79 8.19 4.22 0.49
CA SER A 79 7.06 3.92 1.38
C SER A 79 7.31 4.45 2.79
N SER A 80 8.52 4.30 3.32
CA SER A 80 8.90 4.92 4.61
C SER A 80 8.91 6.45 4.58
N MET A 81 9.19 7.07 3.42
CA MET A 81 9.04 8.52 3.27
C MET A 81 7.57 8.98 3.25
N ALA A 82 6.64 8.15 2.76
CA ALA A 82 5.22 8.50 2.67
C ALA A 82 4.60 8.79 4.04
N VAL A 83 5.13 8.19 5.11
CA VAL A 83 4.72 8.41 6.51
C VAL A 83 4.85 9.88 6.91
N TYR A 84 5.90 10.58 6.45
CA TYR A 84 6.10 11.99 6.80
C TYR A 84 4.99 12.89 6.27
N SER A 85 4.37 12.53 5.13
CA SER A 85 3.26 13.30 4.59
C SER A 85 2.06 13.32 5.55
N ILE A 86 1.77 12.18 6.20
CA ILE A 86 0.69 12.03 7.20
C ILE A 86 1.07 12.68 8.53
N LEU A 87 2.33 12.55 8.95
CA LEU A 87 2.80 13.17 10.19
C LEU A 87 2.74 14.70 10.12
N TRP A 88 3.30 15.26 9.04
CA TRP A 88 3.32 16.70 8.85
C TRP A 88 1.92 17.27 8.64
N SER A 89 0.97 16.54 8.04
CA SER A 89 -0.41 17.03 7.90
C SER A 89 -1.15 17.12 9.24
N GLY A 90 -0.96 16.13 10.13
CA GLY A 90 -1.55 16.17 11.47
C GLY A 90 -0.89 17.19 12.40
N TRP A 91 0.41 17.47 12.21
CA TRP A 91 1.08 18.54 12.95
C TRP A 91 0.73 19.94 12.42
N ALA A 92 0.66 20.10 11.09
CA ALA A 92 0.43 21.39 10.45
C ALA A 92 -0.96 21.97 10.72
N SER A 93 -1.96 21.13 10.99
CA SER A 93 -3.32 21.52 11.37
C SER A 93 -3.39 22.18 12.75
N ASN A 94 -2.44 21.88 13.64
CA ASN A 94 -2.38 22.47 14.99
C ASN A 94 -3.67 22.26 15.82
N SER A 95 -4.31 21.11 15.65
CA SER A 95 -5.42 20.66 16.49
C SER A 95 -5.17 19.26 17.06
N LYS A 96 -5.85 18.98 18.18
CA LYS A 96 -5.56 17.79 18.99
C LYS A 96 -5.91 16.48 18.29
N TYR A 97 -7.03 16.43 17.57
CA TYR A 97 -7.50 15.20 16.93
C TYR A 97 -6.63 14.78 15.73
N PRO A 98 -6.27 15.67 14.79
CA PRO A 98 -5.32 15.35 13.72
C PRO A 98 -3.94 14.95 14.22
N LEU A 99 -3.45 15.58 15.29
CA LEU A 99 -2.18 15.21 15.89
C LEU A 99 -2.22 13.78 16.48
N ILE A 100 -3.29 13.41 17.17
CA ILE A 100 -3.48 12.04 17.69
C ILE A 100 -3.59 11.03 16.54
N GLY A 101 -4.34 11.37 15.48
CA GLY A 101 -4.46 10.54 14.27
C GLY A 101 -3.11 10.32 13.58
N ALA A 102 -2.32 11.38 13.43
CA ALA A 102 -0.98 11.31 12.85
C ALA A 102 0.00 10.47 13.70
N LEU A 103 -0.01 10.62 15.03
CA LEU A 103 0.85 9.80 15.89
C LEU A 103 0.49 8.31 15.85
N ARG A 104 -0.82 7.99 15.77
CA ARG A 104 -1.29 6.61 15.57
C ARG A 104 -0.87 6.07 14.21
N ALA A 105 -0.97 6.89 13.16
CA ALA A 105 -0.50 6.54 11.83
C ALA A 105 0.99 6.21 11.85
N VAL A 106 1.83 7.08 12.42
CA VAL A 106 3.28 6.85 12.51
C VAL A 106 3.58 5.55 13.26
N ALA A 107 2.95 5.33 14.41
CA ALA A 107 3.22 4.13 15.19
C ALA A 107 2.77 2.85 14.47
N GLN A 108 1.62 2.90 13.77
CA GLN A 108 1.19 1.83 12.87
C GLN A 108 2.22 1.61 11.76
N THR A 109 2.72 2.68 11.14
CA THR A 109 3.68 2.60 10.03
C THR A 109 4.98 1.90 10.38
N ILE A 110 5.60 2.32 11.48
CA ILE A 110 6.82 1.70 11.98
C ILE A 110 6.60 0.22 12.28
N SER A 111 5.44 -0.13 12.84
CA SER A 111 5.16 -1.51 13.25
C SER A 111 5.03 -2.49 12.08
N TYR A 112 4.37 -2.10 10.99
CA TYR A 112 4.23 -2.99 9.83
C TYR A 112 5.48 -2.95 8.92
N GLU A 113 6.21 -1.84 8.84
CA GLU A 113 7.42 -1.71 8.02
C GLU A 113 8.49 -2.73 8.40
N VAL A 114 8.63 -3.02 9.70
CA VAL A 114 9.58 -4.05 10.18
C VAL A 114 9.20 -5.42 9.60
N THR A 115 7.92 -5.79 9.65
CA THR A 115 7.46 -7.07 9.10
C THR A 115 7.51 -7.11 7.57
N LEU A 116 7.15 -6.01 6.89
CA LEU A 116 7.22 -5.85 5.44
C LEU A 116 8.65 -6.01 4.94
N GLY A 117 9.62 -5.36 5.61
CA GLY A 117 11.03 -5.43 5.29
C GLY A 117 11.59 -6.85 5.41
N ILE A 118 11.25 -7.58 6.48
CA ILE A 118 11.68 -8.98 6.66
C ILE A 118 11.05 -9.87 5.60
N ILE A 119 9.75 -9.71 5.30
CA ILE A 119 9.07 -10.49 4.25
C ILE A 119 9.71 -10.23 2.88
N LEU A 120 9.95 -8.96 2.49
CA LEU A 120 10.64 -8.64 1.25
C LEU A 120 12.03 -9.26 1.21
N LEU A 121 12.76 -9.21 2.30
CA LEU A 121 14.09 -9.81 2.38
C LEU A 121 14.04 -11.33 2.21
N THR A 122 13.01 -12.02 2.74
CA THR A 122 12.80 -13.45 2.46
C THR A 122 12.57 -13.73 0.97
N VAL A 123 11.80 -12.87 0.29
CA VAL A 123 11.53 -12.98 -1.15
C VAL A 123 12.82 -12.75 -1.95
N ILE A 124 13.62 -11.76 -1.58
CA ILE A 124 14.90 -11.45 -2.23
C ILE A 124 15.88 -12.63 -2.13
N VAL A 125 15.91 -13.34 -1.00
CA VAL A 125 16.76 -14.53 -0.85
C VAL A 125 16.35 -15.65 -1.81
N LEU A 126 15.05 -15.79 -2.09
CA LEU A 126 14.54 -16.78 -3.04
C LEU A 126 14.78 -16.37 -4.51
N THR A 127 14.89 -15.07 -4.79
CA THR A 127 15.10 -14.55 -6.15
C THR A 127 16.55 -14.36 -6.53
N GLY A 128 17.43 -14.09 -5.56
CA GLY A 128 18.86 -13.84 -5.74
C GLY A 128 19.24 -12.38 -6.01
N GLY A 129 18.25 -11.51 -6.26
CA GLY A 129 18.49 -10.10 -6.63
C GLY A 129 17.35 -9.15 -6.23
N PHE A 130 17.67 -7.85 -6.27
CA PHE A 130 16.76 -6.75 -5.89
C PHE A 130 16.01 -6.13 -7.07
N THR A 131 16.30 -6.55 -8.30
CA THR A 131 15.65 -6.05 -9.51
C THR A 131 14.27 -6.66 -9.67
N MET A 132 13.30 -5.83 -10.09
CA MET A 132 11.92 -6.29 -10.27
C MET A 132 11.76 -7.25 -11.46
N GLN A 133 12.67 -7.19 -12.43
CA GLN A 133 12.66 -8.10 -13.58
C GLN A 133 13.15 -9.51 -13.20
N MET A 134 14.03 -9.66 -12.21
CA MET A 134 14.44 -10.99 -11.72
C MET A 134 13.26 -11.73 -11.08
N LEU A 135 12.31 -11.03 -10.46
CA LEU A 135 11.07 -11.63 -9.98
C LEU A 135 10.24 -12.28 -11.09
N SER A 136 10.21 -11.71 -12.30
CA SER A 136 9.53 -12.37 -13.43
C SER A 136 10.24 -13.64 -13.89
N VAL A 137 11.57 -13.66 -13.89
CA VAL A 137 12.37 -14.84 -14.27
C VAL A 137 12.20 -15.96 -13.24
N THR A 138 12.28 -15.63 -11.95
CA THR A 138 12.17 -16.62 -10.86
C THR A 138 10.81 -17.31 -10.81
N GLN A 139 9.75 -16.67 -11.31
CA GLN A 139 8.38 -17.17 -11.29
C GLN A 139 7.92 -17.77 -12.61
N GLU A 140 8.82 -18.02 -13.57
CA GLU A 140 8.48 -18.63 -14.87
C GLU A 140 7.88 -20.03 -14.72
N ASN A 141 8.46 -20.86 -13.85
CA ASN A 141 8.02 -22.24 -13.67
C ASN A 141 6.85 -22.38 -12.70
N GLN A 142 6.95 -21.75 -11.52
CA GLN A 142 5.91 -21.77 -10.50
C GLN A 142 5.82 -20.42 -9.80
N TRP A 143 4.62 -20.06 -9.37
CA TRP A 143 4.39 -18.86 -8.59
C TRP A 143 5.04 -18.97 -7.21
N LEU A 144 5.70 -17.89 -6.79
CA LEU A 144 6.32 -17.80 -5.47
C LEU A 144 5.29 -17.96 -4.35
N LEU A 145 4.01 -17.65 -4.64
CA LEU A 145 2.90 -17.86 -3.72
C LEU A 145 2.81 -19.30 -3.19
N LEU A 146 3.09 -20.31 -4.02
CA LEU A 146 2.96 -21.71 -3.60
C LEU A 146 4.06 -22.09 -2.60
N CYS A 147 5.29 -21.66 -2.84
CA CYS A 147 6.43 -21.95 -1.96
C CYS A 147 6.39 -21.13 -0.66
N SER A 148 5.85 -19.92 -0.72
CA SER A 148 5.89 -18.94 0.39
C SER A 148 4.50 -18.54 0.89
N TRP A 149 3.50 -19.43 0.79
CA TRP A 149 2.11 -19.10 1.09
C TRP A 149 1.88 -18.43 2.48
N PRO A 150 2.55 -18.80 3.59
CA PRO A 150 2.35 -18.12 4.87
C PRO A 150 2.88 -16.69 4.84
N LEU A 151 4.01 -16.47 4.14
CA LEU A 151 4.56 -15.14 3.92
C LEU A 151 3.62 -14.31 3.05
N THR A 152 3.00 -14.89 2.02
CA THR A 152 2.04 -14.16 1.16
C THR A 152 0.80 -13.69 1.93
N MET A 153 0.33 -14.49 2.88
CA MET A 153 -0.80 -14.13 3.74
C MET A 153 -0.42 -13.02 4.72
N MET A 154 0.74 -13.14 5.38
CA MET A 154 1.24 -12.08 6.25
C MET A 154 1.51 -10.78 5.47
N TRP A 155 2.07 -10.89 4.26
CA TRP A 155 2.29 -9.79 3.34
C TRP A 155 0.99 -9.06 3.02
N PHE A 156 -0.04 -9.79 2.61
CA PHE A 156 -1.34 -9.21 2.28
C PHE A 156 -1.97 -8.48 3.47
N ILE A 157 -1.84 -9.01 4.69
CA ILE A 157 -2.33 -8.34 5.89
C ILE A 157 -1.47 -7.09 6.20
N SER A 158 -0.16 -7.17 6.00
CA SER A 158 0.73 -6.01 6.21
C SER A 158 0.49 -4.89 5.18
N THR A 159 0.17 -5.19 3.93
CA THR A 159 -0.17 -4.17 2.92
C THR A 159 -1.54 -3.53 3.15
N LEU A 160 -2.50 -4.27 3.72
CA LEU A 160 -3.75 -3.67 4.23
C LEU A 160 -3.47 -2.67 5.37
N ALA A 161 -2.56 -3.02 6.29
CA ALA A 161 -2.14 -2.12 7.35
C ALA A 161 -1.37 -0.90 6.84
N GLU A 162 -0.54 -1.08 5.80
CA GLU A 162 0.23 0.00 5.19
C GLU A 162 -0.60 1.04 4.47
N THR A 163 -1.66 0.59 3.79
CA THR A 163 -2.59 1.47 3.09
C THR A 163 -3.65 2.08 4.01
N ASN A 164 -3.53 1.90 5.33
CA ASN A 164 -4.49 2.36 6.35
C ASN A 164 -5.94 1.93 6.05
N ARG A 165 -6.14 0.73 5.50
CA ARG A 165 -7.47 0.25 5.12
C ARG A 165 -8.10 -0.61 6.19
N ALA A 166 -9.41 -0.51 6.30
CA ALA A 166 -10.19 -1.36 7.20
C ALA A 166 -9.86 -2.84 6.91
N PRO A 167 -9.53 -3.63 7.96
CA PRO A 167 -9.82 -3.38 9.38
C PRO A 167 -8.78 -2.55 10.16
N PHE A 168 -7.69 -2.08 9.52
CA PHE A 168 -6.60 -1.30 10.12
C PHE A 168 -6.66 0.21 9.82
N ASP A 169 -7.86 0.71 9.56
CA ASP A 169 -8.15 2.14 9.36
C ASP A 169 -8.22 2.88 10.71
N LEU A 170 -7.06 3.03 11.35
CA LEU A 170 -6.90 3.71 12.64
C LEU A 170 -6.59 5.20 12.49
N THR A 171 -6.09 5.59 11.32
CA THR A 171 -5.62 6.94 11.02
C THR A 171 -6.77 7.87 10.70
N GLU A 172 -7.82 7.38 10.05
CA GLU A 172 -9.04 8.14 9.72
C GLU A 172 -10.22 7.81 10.64
N GLY A 173 -10.09 6.78 11.49
CA GLY A 173 -11.14 6.17 12.30
C GLY A 173 -12.31 7.10 12.65
N GLU A 174 -13.34 7.11 11.79
CA GLU A 174 -14.43 8.10 11.83
C GLU A 174 -15.17 8.10 13.18
N SER A 175 -15.23 6.94 13.83
CA SER A 175 -15.86 6.74 15.14
C SER A 175 -15.06 7.32 16.31
N GLU A 176 -13.75 7.50 16.15
CA GLU A 176 -12.83 7.92 17.23
C GLU A 176 -12.27 9.32 16.99
N LEU A 177 -12.03 9.70 15.74
CA LEU A 177 -11.30 10.90 15.36
C LEU A 177 -12.03 11.78 14.33
N VAL A 178 -13.30 11.51 14.05
CA VAL A 178 -14.15 12.17 13.03
C VAL A 178 -13.66 11.95 11.59
N SER A 179 -12.39 12.27 11.30
CA SER A 179 -11.65 11.84 10.12
C SER A 179 -10.10 11.83 10.30
N GLY A 180 -9.59 11.97 11.53
CA GLY A 180 -8.16 11.79 11.80
C GLY A 180 -7.24 12.92 11.31
N PHE A 181 -6.19 12.58 10.56
CA PHE A 181 -5.13 13.52 10.16
C PHE A 181 -5.59 14.55 9.10
N ASN A 182 -6.67 14.26 8.37
CA ASN A 182 -7.17 15.09 7.27
C ASN A 182 -8.39 15.97 7.64
N VAL A 183 -8.79 16.02 8.92
CA VAL A 183 -10.02 16.72 9.39
C VAL A 183 -10.10 18.18 8.95
N GLU A 184 -8.97 18.87 8.93
CA GLU A 184 -8.91 20.29 8.59
C GLU A 184 -8.70 20.55 7.09
N TYR A 185 -8.43 19.51 6.31
CA TYR A 185 -8.22 19.63 4.88
C TYR A 185 -9.57 19.62 4.15
N ALA A 186 -9.85 20.71 3.44
CA ALA A 186 -11.03 20.84 2.60
C ALA A 186 -10.69 20.78 1.10
N ALA A 187 -11.67 20.43 0.27
CA ALA A 187 -11.63 20.64 -1.18
C ALA A 187 -10.44 19.98 -1.89
N GLY A 188 -9.62 20.76 -2.62
CA GLY A 188 -8.48 20.27 -3.40
C GLY A 188 -7.41 19.54 -2.59
N PRO A 189 -6.84 20.14 -1.51
CA PRO A 189 -5.88 19.45 -0.64
C PRO A 189 -6.37 18.10 -0.09
N PHE A 190 -7.66 18.01 0.26
CA PHE A 190 -8.29 16.76 0.66
C PHE A 190 -8.28 15.75 -0.51
N ALA A 191 -8.68 16.17 -1.70
CA ALA A 191 -8.68 15.32 -2.89
C ALA A 191 -7.30 14.70 -3.19
N LEU A 192 -6.20 15.44 -2.93
CA LEU A 192 -4.84 14.93 -3.12
C LEU A 192 -4.50 13.78 -2.17
N PHE A 193 -4.93 13.82 -0.91
CA PHE A 193 -4.74 12.70 0.02
C PHE A 193 -5.53 11.46 -0.41
N PHE A 194 -6.79 11.62 -0.81
CA PHE A 194 -7.59 10.50 -1.31
C PHE A 194 -6.96 9.88 -2.55
N LEU A 195 -6.50 10.72 -3.49
CA LEU A 195 -5.85 10.23 -4.69
C LEU A 195 -4.56 9.48 -4.34
N ALA A 196 -3.74 10.02 -3.43
CA ALA A 196 -2.54 9.35 -2.94
C ALA A 196 -2.82 7.99 -2.28
N GLU A 197 -3.82 7.91 -1.38
CA GLU A 197 -4.21 6.67 -0.71
C GLU A 197 -4.66 5.62 -1.73
N TYR A 198 -5.54 5.99 -2.68
CA TYR A 198 -6.02 5.06 -3.71
C TYR A 198 -4.91 4.64 -4.68
N THR A 199 -3.97 5.54 -5.02
CA THR A 199 -2.79 5.16 -5.80
C THR A 199 -1.90 4.18 -5.04
N ASN A 200 -1.75 4.34 -3.72
CA ASN A 200 -1.00 3.40 -2.88
C ASN A 200 -1.70 2.03 -2.78
N ILE A 201 -3.03 1.99 -2.71
CA ILE A 201 -3.80 0.73 -2.73
C ILE A 201 -3.57 -0.02 -4.04
N MET A 202 -3.68 0.68 -5.18
CA MET A 202 -3.43 0.07 -6.49
C MET A 202 -1.99 -0.40 -6.61
N LEU A 203 -1.04 0.45 -6.17
CA LEU A 203 0.38 0.13 -6.19
C LEU A 203 0.69 -1.12 -5.35
N MET A 204 0.26 -1.18 -4.10
CA MET A 204 0.53 -2.31 -3.23
C MET A 204 -0.07 -3.60 -3.80
N ASN A 205 -1.25 -3.55 -4.41
CA ASN A 205 -1.84 -4.71 -5.09
C ASN A 205 -1.10 -5.11 -6.38
N THR A 206 -0.53 -4.16 -7.12
CA THR A 206 0.34 -4.51 -8.24
C THR A 206 1.67 -5.10 -7.75
N LEU A 207 2.24 -4.57 -6.67
CA LEU A 207 3.47 -5.08 -6.04
C LEU A 207 3.26 -6.50 -5.51
N THR A 208 2.15 -6.78 -4.83
CA THR A 208 1.81 -8.14 -4.37
C THR A 208 1.72 -9.12 -5.54
N CYS A 209 1.12 -8.72 -6.66
CA CYS A 209 1.08 -9.53 -7.88
C CYS A 209 2.48 -9.76 -8.45
N VAL A 210 3.34 -8.75 -8.55
CA VAL A 210 4.71 -8.91 -9.05
C VAL A 210 5.54 -9.81 -8.13
N LEU A 211 5.36 -9.70 -6.82
CA LEU A 211 6.12 -10.48 -5.83
C LEU A 211 5.71 -11.94 -5.74
N PHE A 212 4.43 -12.28 -5.91
CA PHE A 212 3.95 -13.64 -5.60
C PHE A 212 3.21 -14.33 -6.74
N LEU A 213 2.64 -13.58 -7.67
CA LEU A 213 1.72 -14.06 -8.71
C LEU A 213 2.11 -13.50 -10.08
N ASN A 214 3.40 -13.37 -10.35
CA ASN A 214 3.89 -12.76 -11.59
C ASN A 214 3.42 -13.60 -12.80
N PRO A 215 2.89 -12.98 -13.86
CA PRO A 215 2.50 -13.70 -15.07
C PRO A 215 3.68 -14.37 -15.82
N GLY A 216 4.93 -13.98 -15.53
CA GLY A 216 6.14 -14.57 -16.12
C GLY A 216 6.45 -14.06 -17.54
N ASN A 217 7.64 -14.40 -18.04
CA ASN A 217 8.19 -13.86 -19.29
C ASN A 217 7.64 -14.52 -20.57
N THR A 218 6.72 -15.48 -20.45
CA THR A 218 6.34 -16.39 -21.55
C THR A 218 5.24 -15.82 -22.46
N THR A 219 4.78 -14.60 -22.23
CA THR A 219 3.69 -13.99 -23.00
C THR A 219 4.14 -12.72 -23.72
N SER A 220 3.50 -12.43 -24.87
CA SER A 220 3.65 -11.15 -25.56
C SER A 220 3.47 -9.98 -24.58
N PRO A 221 4.16 -8.84 -24.77
CA PRO A 221 4.19 -7.74 -23.80
C PRO A 221 2.79 -7.26 -23.36
N ASP A 222 1.83 -7.23 -24.29
CA ASP A 222 0.44 -6.83 -24.00
C ASP A 222 -0.31 -7.86 -23.15
N MET A 223 -0.04 -9.15 -23.35
CA MET A 223 -0.66 -10.21 -22.56
C MET A 223 -0.11 -10.25 -21.14
N PHE A 224 1.16 -9.92 -20.95
CA PHE A 224 1.75 -9.74 -19.62
C PHE A 224 1.00 -8.66 -18.84
N THR A 225 0.81 -7.48 -19.43
CA THR A 225 0.15 -6.35 -18.76
C THR A 225 -1.32 -6.64 -18.48
N ILE A 226 -2.04 -7.24 -19.43
CA ILE A 226 -3.43 -7.66 -19.23
C ILE A 226 -3.54 -8.64 -18.06
N ASN A 227 -2.66 -9.67 -18.01
CA ASN A 227 -2.70 -10.66 -16.95
C ASN A 227 -2.35 -10.05 -15.58
N LEU A 228 -1.32 -9.21 -15.52
CA LEU A 228 -0.94 -8.52 -14.29
C LEU A 228 -2.08 -7.63 -13.78
N MET A 229 -2.69 -6.82 -14.66
CA MET A 229 -3.77 -5.91 -14.29
C MET A 229 -5.05 -6.65 -13.90
N LEU A 230 -5.36 -7.79 -14.53
CA LEU A 230 -6.46 -8.64 -14.11
C LEU A 230 -6.22 -9.18 -12.69
N LYS A 231 -5.03 -9.71 -12.40
CA LYS A 231 -4.69 -10.19 -11.05
C LYS A 231 -4.72 -9.07 -10.01
N ALA A 232 -4.15 -7.90 -10.34
CA ALA A 232 -4.17 -6.73 -9.47
C ALA A 232 -5.61 -6.25 -9.20
N SER A 233 -6.47 -6.24 -10.21
CA SER A 233 -7.89 -5.90 -10.05
C SER A 233 -8.65 -6.90 -9.18
N MET A 234 -8.32 -8.19 -9.24
CA MET A 234 -8.90 -9.20 -8.35
C MET A 234 -8.48 -8.97 -6.89
N LEU A 235 -7.22 -8.60 -6.65
CA LEU A 235 -6.74 -8.24 -5.31
C LEU A 235 -7.34 -6.93 -4.79
N THR A 236 -7.59 -5.94 -5.65
CA THR A 236 -8.27 -4.71 -5.22
C THR A 236 -9.74 -4.98 -4.88
N ILE A 237 -10.41 -5.89 -5.58
CA ILE A 237 -11.75 -6.38 -5.18
C ILE A 237 -11.68 -7.10 -3.82
N LEU A 238 -10.62 -7.86 -3.54
CA LEU A 238 -10.40 -8.47 -2.23
C LEU A 238 -10.19 -7.42 -1.12
N PHE A 239 -9.47 -6.33 -1.38
CA PHE A 239 -9.36 -5.17 -0.48
C PHE A 239 -10.73 -4.53 -0.19
N LEU A 240 -11.56 -4.37 -1.22
CA LEU A 240 -12.93 -3.85 -1.04
C LEU A 240 -13.81 -4.82 -0.26
N TRP A 241 -13.61 -6.12 -0.45
CA TRP A 241 -14.35 -7.16 0.27
C TRP A 241 -13.99 -7.22 1.74
N THR A 242 -12.70 -7.24 2.06
CA THR A 242 -12.21 -7.24 3.45
C THR A 242 -12.70 -6.03 4.22
N ARG A 243 -12.70 -4.83 3.61
CA ARG A 243 -13.31 -3.62 4.18
C ARG A 243 -14.79 -3.79 4.50
N ALA A 244 -15.53 -4.52 3.67
CA ALA A 244 -16.98 -4.68 3.85
C ALA A 244 -17.36 -5.78 4.85
N SER A 245 -16.45 -6.70 5.18
CA SER A 245 -16.73 -7.88 6.01
C SER A 245 -16.24 -7.75 7.46
N TYR A 246 -15.10 -7.11 7.69
CA TYR A 246 -14.44 -7.13 9.00
C TYR A 246 -14.69 -5.86 9.83
N PRO A 247 -14.85 -5.98 11.16
CA PRO A 247 -14.85 -4.83 12.06
C PRO A 247 -13.44 -4.23 12.18
N ARG A 248 -13.36 -2.96 12.58
CA ARG A 248 -12.09 -2.27 12.84
C ARG A 248 -11.38 -2.89 14.05
N PHE A 249 -10.06 -3.00 13.97
CA PHE A 249 -9.22 -3.37 15.11
C PHE A 249 -9.02 -2.17 16.04
N ARG A 250 -8.81 -2.45 17.33
CA ARG A 250 -8.24 -1.46 18.25
C ARG A 250 -6.73 -1.35 18.00
N TYR A 251 -6.18 -0.15 18.20
CA TYR A 251 -4.74 0.11 18.07
C TYR A 251 -3.87 -0.90 18.83
N ASP A 252 -4.20 -1.21 20.09
CA ASP A 252 -3.43 -2.17 20.90
C ASP A 252 -3.44 -3.59 20.32
N GLN A 253 -4.53 -3.99 19.68
CA GLN A 253 -4.66 -5.31 19.04
C GLN A 253 -3.83 -5.40 17.77
N LEU A 254 -3.79 -4.31 16.98
CA LEU A 254 -2.92 -4.21 15.81
C LEU A 254 -1.45 -4.34 16.23
N MET A 255 -1.04 -3.61 17.27
CA MET A 255 0.34 -3.69 17.78
C MET A 255 0.66 -5.10 18.29
N HIS A 256 -0.27 -5.75 18.99
CA HIS A 256 -0.09 -7.13 19.42
C HIS A 256 0.06 -8.10 18.23
N LEU A 257 -0.75 -7.93 17.17
CA LEU A 257 -0.68 -8.74 15.97
C LEU A 257 0.70 -8.64 15.32
N LEU A 258 1.18 -7.42 15.06
CA LEU A 258 2.44 -7.22 14.36
C LEU A 258 3.65 -7.65 15.20
N TRP A 259 3.72 -7.21 16.46
CA TRP A 259 4.90 -7.45 17.29
C TRP A 259 4.97 -8.85 17.90
N LYS A 260 3.83 -9.42 18.33
CA LYS A 260 3.84 -10.70 19.04
C LYS A 260 3.47 -11.89 18.17
N THR A 261 2.77 -11.69 17.06
CA THR A 261 2.42 -12.80 16.16
C THR A 261 3.19 -12.77 14.85
N PHE A 262 3.23 -11.64 14.13
CA PHE A 262 3.88 -11.61 12.81
C PHE A 262 5.39 -11.55 12.92
N LEU A 263 5.96 -10.74 13.82
CA LEU A 263 7.41 -10.61 13.94
C LEU A 263 8.11 -11.95 14.24
N PRO A 264 7.68 -12.77 15.24
CA PRO A 264 8.33 -14.05 15.50
C PRO A 264 8.18 -15.03 14.33
N LEU A 265 7.00 -15.05 13.69
CA LEU A 265 6.71 -15.94 12.57
C LEU A 265 7.51 -15.56 11.32
N THR A 266 7.57 -14.27 10.97
CA THR A 266 8.35 -13.77 9.83
C THR A 266 9.84 -14.02 10.01
N LEU A 267 10.38 -13.88 11.23
CA LEU A 267 11.77 -14.25 11.54
C LEU A 267 12.01 -15.76 11.40
N ALA A 268 11.10 -16.60 11.89
CA ALA A 268 11.21 -18.06 11.73
C ALA A 268 11.18 -18.45 10.24
N MET A 269 10.28 -17.85 9.46
CA MET A 269 10.21 -18.08 8.01
C MET A 269 11.45 -17.56 7.29
N PHE A 270 12.03 -16.43 7.71
CA PHE A 270 13.29 -15.94 7.15
C PHE A 270 14.45 -16.92 7.35
N LEU A 271 14.59 -17.49 8.56
CA LEU A 271 15.60 -18.52 8.83
C LEU A 271 15.35 -19.79 8.02
N TRP A 272 14.08 -20.16 7.84
CA TRP A 272 13.71 -21.28 6.98
C TRP A 272 14.09 -21.03 5.51
N HIS A 273 13.72 -19.88 4.95
CA HIS A 273 13.97 -19.55 3.54
C HIS A 273 15.42 -19.23 3.21
N THR A 274 16.27 -18.95 4.21
CA THR A 274 17.73 -18.88 4.03
C THR A 274 18.37 -20.26 4.08
N SER A 275 17.99 -21.10 5.03
CA SER A 275 18.57 -22.44 5.18
C SER A 275 18.10 -23.44 4.12
N PHE A 276 16.82 -23.40 3.72
CA PHE A 276 16.23 -24.39 2.82
C PHE A 276 16.88 -24.42 1.42
N PRO A 277 17.09 -23.28 0.71
CA PRO A 277 17.80 -23.27 -0.56
C PRO A 277 19.26 -23.76 -0.43
N THR A 278 19.94 -23.43 0.67
CA THR A 278 21.31 -23.92 0.90
C THR A 278 21.36 -25.43 1.10
N MET A 279 20.39 -26.01 1.83
CA MET A 279 20.28 -27.45 2.04
C MET A 279 20.04 -28.21 0.73
N LEU A 280 19.22 -27.66 -0.16
CA LEU A 280 18.89 -28.28 -1.45
C LEU A 280 19.89 -27.94 -2.57
N SER A 281 20.99 -27.24 -2.28
CA SER A 281 21.91 -26.70 -3.28
C SER A 281 21.22 -25.90 -4.41
N GLY A 282 20.10 -25.24 -4.07
CA GLY A 282 19.24 -24.51 -5.00
C GLY A 282 19.29 -23.01 -4.80
N LEU A 283 20.49 -22.46 -4.59
CA LEU A 283 20.65 -21.01 -4.48
C LEU A 283 20.35 -20.34 -5.84
N PRO A 284 19.56 -19.26 -5.87
CA PRO A 284 19.29 -18.54 -7.11
C PRO A 284 20.56 -17.82 -7.61
N PRO A 285 20.68 -17.59 -8.94
CA PRO A 285 21.75 -16.77 -9.50
C PRO A 285 21.62 -15.30 -9.06
N GLN A 286 22.76 -14.61 -8.97
CA GLN A 286 22.84 -13.17 -8.67
C GLN A 286 22.67 -12.32 -9.92
#